data_AF-G2G3K4-F1
#
_entry.id   AF-G2G3K4-F1
#
_cell.length_a   1.000
_cell.length_b   1.000
_cell.length_c   1.000
_cell.angle_alpha   90.00
_cell.angle_beta   90.00
_cell.angle_gamma   90.00
#
_symmetry.space_group_name_H-M   'P 1'
#
loop_
_entity.id
_entity.type
_entity.pdbx_description
1 polymer ?
#
loop_
_entity_poly.entity_id
_entity_poly.type
_entity_poly.pdbx_seq_one_letter_code
_entity_poly.pdbx_strand_id
1 'polypeptide(L)' 'MSVVLIGRWDAETLEIEESHTVGDGDQEAIDTLLSGRTGDWWSCEYLVDRHRDAVQLAYEGLAPGQALVDEAEGFDPSP' A
#
# COMPACT_ATOMS: atom_id res chain seq x y z
N MET A 1 -3.79 -8.81 12.61
CA MET A 1 -2.58 -8.18 12.07
C MET A 1 -3.04 -7.45 10.82
N SER A 2 -2.41 -6.34 10.52
CA SER A 2 -2.73 -5.55 9.33
C SER A 2 -1.51 -5.45 8.44
N VAL A 3 -1.75 -5.19 7.16
CA VAL A 3 -0.70 -4.90 6.19
C VAL A 3 -0.78 -3.43 5.83
N VAL A 4 0.33 -2.74 5.98
CA VAL A 4 0.52 -1.36 5.53
C VAL A 4 1.24 -1.42 4.20
N LEU A 5 0.58 -0.93 3.17
CA LEU A 5 1.21 -0.70 1.86
C LEU A 5 1.78 0.71 1.84
N ILE A 6 2.99 0.84 1.30
CA ILE A 6 3.63 2.12 1.08
C ILE A 6 4.08 2.19 -0.37
N GLY A 7 3.79 3.32 -1.01
CA GLY A 7 4.05 3.50 -2.41
C GLY A 7 4.08 4.96 -2.81
N ARG A 8 4.12 5.21 -4.11
CA ARG A 8 4.09 6.54 -4.69
C ARG A 8 3.17 6.59 -5.90
N TRP A 9 2.66 7.78 -6.15
CA TRP A 9 1.89 8.04 -7.36
C TRP A 9 2.82 8.54 -8.47
N ASP A 10 2.86 7.81 -9.58
CA ASP A 10 3.36 8.28 -10.86
C ASP A 10 2.16 8.55 -11.78
N ALA A 11 1.75 9.82 -11.84
CA ALA A 11 0.54 10.26 -12.52
C ALA A 11 -0.73 9.50 -12.08
N GLU A 12 -1.24 8.59 -12.92
CA GLU A 12 -2.45 7.80 -12.65
C GLU A 12 -2.13 6.38 -12.13
N THR A 13 -0.84 6.08 -11.92
CA THR A 13 -0.37 4.77 -11.47
C THR A 13 0.11 4.86 -10.03
N LEU A 14 -0.43 4.02 -9.15
CA LEU A 14 0.08 3.80 -7.79
C LEU A 14 1.10 2.66 -7.83
N GLU A 15 2.37 2.99 -7.58
CA GLU A 15 3.46 2.02 -7.46
C GLU A 15 3.66 1.66 -5.99
N ILE A 16 3.33 0.43 -5.60
CA ILE A 16 3.58 -0.09 -4.26
C ILE A 16 5.04 -0.50 -4.18
N GLU A 17 5.83 0.22 -3.38
CA GLU A 17 7.27 -0.02 -3.23
C GLU A 17 7.57 -0.94 -2.03
N GLU A 18 6.75 -0.88 -0.98
CA GLU A 18 6.97 -1.60 0.27
C GLU A 18 5.67 -2.08 0.91
N SER A 19 5.79 -3.17 1.68
CA SER A 19 4.69 -3.77 2.43
C SER A 19 5.18 -4.24 3.78
N HIS A 20 4.47 -3.87 4.84
CA HIS A 20 4.82 -4.20 6.21
C HIS A 20 3.63 -4.74 6.98
N THR A 21 3.83 -5.83 7.72
CA THR A 21 2.83 -6.34 8.66
C THR A 21 2.99 -5.66 10.01
N VAL A 22 1.94 -5.02 10.51
CA VAL A 22 1.91 -4.32 11.80
C VAL A 22 0.74 -4.80 12.66
N GLY A 23 0.71 -4.38 13.93
CA GLY A 23 -0.46 -4.59 14.78
C GLY A 23 -1.66 -3.77 14.29
N ASP A 24 -2.87 -4.27 14.47
CA ASP A 24 -4.08 -3.59 14.00
C ASP A 24 -4.20 -2.20 14.64
N GLY A 25 -4.22 -1.15 13.83
CA GLY A 25 -4.27 0.23 14.29
C GLY A 25 -3.02 0.70 15.04
N ASP A 26 -1.87 0.04 14.85
CA ASP A 26 -0.59 0.44 15.44
C ASP A 26 -0.02 1.69 14.72
N GLN A 27 -0.59 2.84 15.09
CA GLN A 27 -0.20 4.13 14.50
C GLN A 27 1.27 4.47 14.75
N GLU A 28 1.86 4.05 15.87
CA GLU A 28 3.27 4.31 16.17
C GLU A 28 4.20 3.54 15.21
N ALA A 29 3.86 2.29 14.90
CA ALA A 29 4.57 1.52 13.89
C ALA A 29 4.44 2.17 12.50
N ILE A 30 3.24 2.61 12.12
CA ILE A 30 2.99 3.29 10.84
C ILE A 30 3.79 4.60 10.74
N ASP A 31 3.74 5.43 11.78
CA ASP A 31 4.47 6.70 11.82
C ASP A 31 5.99 6.47 11.73
N THR A 32 6.48 5.39 12.35
CA THR A 32 7.88 4.98 12.26
C THR A 32 8.26 4.56 10.84
N LEU A 33 7.42 3.80 10.14
CA LEU A 33 7.65 3.40 8.74
C LEU A 33 7.67 4.59 7.78
N LEU A 34 6.87 5.62 8.08
CA LEU A 34 6.78 6.85 7.28
C LEU A 34 7.81 7.91 7.69
N SER A 35 8.52 7.71 8.80
CA SER A 35 9.47 8.68 9.32
C SER A 35 10.59 8.96 8.32
N GLY A 36 10.77 10.24 7.98
CA GLY A 36 11.78 10.68 7.01
C GLY A 36 11.35 10.58 5.54
N ARG A 37 10.18 10.00 5.24
CA ARG A 37 9.58 10.06 3.91
C ARG A 37 9.00 11.46 3.69
N THR A 38 9.47 12.15 2.66
CA THR A 38 9.00 13.48 2.26
C THR A 38 8.59 13.47 0.79
N GLY A 39 7.64 14.31 0.40
CA GLY A 39 7.08 14.35 -0.96
C GLY A 39 5.79 13.53 -1.10
N ASP A 40 5.51 13.03 -2.30
CA ASP A 40 4.25 12.38 -2.72
C ASP A 40 4.15 10.89 -2.34
N TRP A 41 4.63 10.56 -1.14
CA TRP A 41 4.45 9.21 -0.60
C TRP A 41 2.98 8.96 -0.24
N TRP A 42 2.50 7.78 -0.62
CA TRP A 42 1.20 7.26 -0.27
C TRP A 42 1.36 6.07 0.68
N SER A 43 0.45 5.93 1.62
CA SER A 43 0.39 4.77 2.50
C SER A 43 -1.03 4.47 2.93
N CYS A 44 -1.38 3.19 3.06
CA CYS A 44 -2.67 2.77 3.59
C CYS A 44 -2.56 1.46 4.36
N GLU A 45 -3.27 1.38 5.49
CA GLU A 45 -3.39 0.18 6.30
C GLU A 45 -4.64 -0.62 5.86
N TYR A 46 -4.44 -1.92 5.66
CA TYR A 46 -5.50 -2.87 5.37
C TYR A 46 -5.55 -3.93 6.47
N LEU A 47 -6.73 -4.17 7.02
CA LEU A 47 -6.99 -5.17 8.08
C LEU A 47 -7.02 -6.60 7.51
N VAL A 48 -5.90 -7.00 6.91
CA VAL A 48 -5.66 -8.30 6.31
C VAL A 48 -4.28 -8.80 6.70
N ASP A 49 -4.10 -10.11 6.69
CA ASP A 49 -2.84 -10.74 7.13
C ASP A 49 -1.85 -10.97 5.98
N ARG A 50 -2.21 -10.67 4.73
CA ARG A 50 -1.40 -10.97 3.53
C ARG A 50 -1.27 -9.77 2.61
N HIS A 51 -0.06 -9.58 2.11
CA HIS A 51 0.29 -8.54 1.15
C HIS A 51 -0.64 -8.52 -0.08
N ARG A 52 -0.75 -9.64 -0.80
CA ARG A 52 -1.62 -9.74 -2.00
C ARG A 52 -3.08 -9.34 -1.74
N ASP A 53 -3.60 -9.63 -0.55
CA ASP A 53 -5.00 -9.34 -0.21
C ASP A 53 -5.14 -7.82 0.05
N ALA A 54 -4.10 -7.18 0.62
CA ALA A 54 -4.03 -5.73 0.76
C ALA A 54 -3.89 -5.04 -0.60
N VAL A 55 -3.04 -5.56 -1.49
CA VAL A 55 -2.86 -5.00 -2.84
C VAL A 55 -4.15 -5.09 -3.66
N GLN A 56 -4.85 -6.22 -3.60
CA GLN A 56 -6.16 -6.37 -4.24
C GLN A 56 -7.16 -5.33 -3.71
N LEU A 57 -7.25 -5.13 -2.39
CA LEU A 57 -8.12 -4.12 -1.80
C LEU A 57 -7.72 -2.68 -2.18
N ALA A 58 -6.42 -2.42 -2.29
CA ALA A 58 -5.90 -1.14 -2.77
C ALA A 58 -6.31 -0.89 -4.22
N TYR A 59 -6.18 -1.90 -5.08
CA TYR A 59 -6.61 -1.85 -6.47
C TYR A 59 -8.13 -1.62 -6.60
N GLU A 60 -8.95 -2.33 -5.83
CA GLU A 60 -10.41 -2.18 -5.82
C GLU A 60 -10.88 -0.81 -5.33
N GLY A 61 -10.06 -0.14 -4.51
CA GLY A 61 -10.31 1.21 -4.00
C GLY A 61 -9.96 2.33 -4.98
N LEU A 62 -9.36 2.01 -6.13
CA LEU A 62 -8.93 3.01 -7.11
C LEU A 62 -10.09 3.65 -7.86
N ALA A 63 -9.90 4.91 -8.25
CA ALA A 63 -10.81 5.59 -9.15
C ALA A 63 -10.70 5.03 -10.59
N PRO A 64 -11.77 5.09 -11.39
CA PRO A 64 -11.72 4.67 -12.78
C PRO A 64 -10.59 5.38 -13.55
N GLY A 65 -9.76 4.60 -14.25
CA GLY A 65 -8.61 5.10 -15.02
C GLY A 65 -7.28 5.06 -14.26
N GLN A 66 -7.30 4.83 -12.94
CA GLN A 66 -6.08 4.61 -12.17
C GLN A 66 -5.61 3.17 -12.26
N ALA A 67 -4.30 2.98 -12.17
CA ALA A 67 -3.65 1.66 -12.16
C ALA A 67 -2.91 1.45 -10.84
N LEU A 68 -2.68 0.19 -10.48
CA LEU A 68 -1.81 -0.19 -9.37
C LEU A 68 -0.76 -1.16 -9.90
N VAL A 69 0.51 -0.90 -9.58
CA VAL A 69 1.62 -1.82 -9.84
C VAL A 69 2.25 -2.17 -8.50
N ASP A 70 2.38 -3.46 -8.22
CA ASP A 70 3.10 -3.94 -7.05
C ASP A 70 4.56 -4.23 -7.38
N GLU A 71 5.44 -3.28 -7.05
CA GLU A 71 6.89 -3.44 -7.16
C GLU A 71 7.48 -4.10 -5.90
N ALA A 72 6.70 -4.24 -4.82
CA ALA A 72 7.17 -4.80 -3.56
C ALA A 72 7.29 -6.33 -3.64
N GLU A 73 6.23 -7.03 -4.07
CA GLU A 73 6.24 -8.49 -4.22
C GLU A 73 5.93 -8.99 -5.64
N GLY A 74 5.62 -8.10 -6.59
CA GLY A 74 5.33 -8.44 -7.98
C GLY A 74 3.95 -9.07 -8.20
N PHE A 75 2.99 -8.80 -7.31
CA PHE A 75 1.62 -9.27 -7.45
C PHE A 75 0.85 -8.44 -8.48
N ASP A 76 0.23 -9.11 -9.46
CA ASP A 76 -0.63 -8.47 -10.46
C ASP A 76 -2.10 -8.53 -9.98
N PRO A 77 -2.68 -7.42 -9.46
CA PRO A 77 -4.07 -7.40 -9.05
C PRO A 77 -5.00 -7.45 -10.26
N SER A 78 -6.14 -8.12 -10.11
CA SER A 78 -7.10 -8.30 -11.20
C SER A 78 -8.50 -7.79 -10.81
N PRO A 79 -9.27 -7.24 -11.76
CA PRO A 79 -10.66 -6.82 -11.53
C PRO A 79 -11.63 -7.96 -11.30
#